data_AF-A0A1W6A908-F1
#
_entry.id   AF-A0A1W6A908-F1
#
_cell.length_a   1.000
_cell.length_b   1.000
_cell.length_c   1.000
_cell.angle_alpha   90.00
_cell.angle_beta   90.00
_cell.angle_gamma   90.00
#
_symmetry.space_group_name_H-M   'P 1'
#
loop_
_entity.id
_entity.type
_entity.pdbx_description
1 polymer ?
#
loop_
_entity_poly.entity_id
_entity_poly.type
_entity_poly.pdbx_seq_one_letter_code
_entity_poly.pdbx_strand_id
1 'polypeptide(L)'
;MLYNDIYSFTPTGKIENDIKAFLLKYNKEFTYKHSIRVANEARKIAKIFYEDEEKAAIAGCLHDISAIFPNEERIIVAEKFGIEILQEEREFPMIIHQKLSRVIAKEVFKVEDKEVLNAICCHTTLRKHATKMDLVLFVADKLEWDQIGTPPYLINVKKALGNSLEHAAFVYISYLWERKDTLKVIHPWLEEAYWYLKEIVE
;
A
#
# COMPACT_ATOMS: atom_id res chain seq x y z
N MET A 1 -17.62 -16.56 -7.85
CA MET A 1 -16.24 -16.06 -7.68
C MET A 1 -16.31 -14.69 -7.04
N LEU A 2 -15.49 -14.41 -6.03
CA LEU A 2 -15.47 -13.14 -5.28
C LEU A 2 -15.39 -11.90 -6.19
N TYR A 3 -14.73 -12.03 -7.35
CA TYR A 3 -14.61 -11.00 -8.38
C TYR A 3 -15.93 -10.26 -8.70
N ASN A 4 -17.05 -10.97 -8.90
CA ASN A 4 -18.34 -10.31 -9.20
C ASN A 4 -19.06 -9.84 -7.93
N ASP A 5 -18.78 -10.47 -6.78
CA ASP A 5 -19.48 -10.19 -5.53
C ASP A 5 -19.10 -8.82 -4.94
N ILE A 6 -17.90 -8.30 -5.24
CA ILE A 6 -17.49 -6.98 -4.74
C ILE A 6 -18.43 -5.86 -5.21
N TYR A 7 -19.04 -5.98 -6.40
CA TYR A 7 -19.96 -4.99 -6.95
C TYR A 7 -21.36 -5.05 -6.31
N SER A 8 -21.65 -6.07 -5.51
CA SER A 8 -22.87 -6.09 -4.68
C SER A 8 -22.78 -5.10 -3.51
N PHE A 9 -21.57 -4.68 -3.14
CA PHE A 9 -21.36 -3.71 -2.08
C PHE A 9 -21.63 -2.30 -2.59
N THR A 10 -22.49 -1.57 -1.88
CA THR A 10 -22.78 -0.16 -2.16
C THR A 10 -22.23 0.69 -1.02
N PRO A 11 -21.18 1.51 -1.25
CA PRO A 11 -20.65 2.38 -0.22
C PRO A 11 -21.64 3.49 0.13
N THR A 12 -21.64 3.93 1.40
CA THR A 12 -22.44 5.06 1.88
C THR A 12 -21.78 6.41 1.60
N GLY A 13 -20.51 6.42 1.18
CA GLY A 13 -19.68 7.60 1.00
C GLY A 13 -18.87 7.97 2.24
N LYS A 14 -19.02 7.21 3.33
CA LYS A 14 -18.23 7.36 4.55
C LYS A 14 -17.19 6.25 4.61
N ILE A 15 -16.03 6.49 4.00
CA ILE A 15 -15.00 5.49 3.74
C ILE A 15 -14.61 4.69 5.00
N GLU A 16 -14.44 5.35 6.16
CA GLU A 16 -14.08 4.67 7.42
C GLU A 16 -15.15 3.67 7.91
N ASN A 17 -16.43 3.93 7.65
CA ASN A 17 -17.52 3.00 7.97
C ASN A 17 -17.67 1.92 6.90
N ASP A 18 -17.55 2.33 5.63
CA ASP A 18 -17.72 1.45 4.47
C ASP A 18 -16.65 0.36 4.45
N ILE A 19 -15.39 0.69 4.78
CA ILE A 19 -14.31 -0.30 4.86
C ILE A 19 -14.56 -1.36 5.92
N LYS A 20 -15.08 -0.95 7.09
CA LYS A 20 -15.45 -1.89 8.16
C LYS A 20 -16.49 -2.88 7.64
N ALA A 21 -17.59 -2.37 7.09
CA ALA A 21 -18.66 -3.22 6.57
C ALA A 21 -18.14 -4.17 5.47
N PHE A 22 -17.33 -3.67 4.55
CA PHE A 22 -16.77 -4.44 3.45
C PHE A 22 -15.85 -5.56 3.95
N LEU A 23 -14.82 -5.24 4.74
CA LEU A 23 -13.84 -6.23 5.19
C LEU A 23 -14.45 -7.26 6.15
N LEU A 24 -15.39 -6.85 7.01
CA LEU A 24 -16.08 -7.80 7.90
C LEU A 24 -16.98 -8.78 7.11
N LYS A 25 -17.61 -8.36 6.00
CA LYS A 25 -18.36 -9.27 5.11
C LYS A 25 -17.50 -10.45 4.63
N TYR A 26 -16.20 -10.23 4.46
CA TYR A 26 -15.24 -11.24 3.97
C TYR A 26 -14.31 -11.79 5.06
N ASN A 27 -14.67 -11.65 6.34
CA ASN A 27 -13.89 -12.14 7.49
C ASN A 27 -12.45 -11.57 7.57
N LYS A 28 -12.25 -10.32 7.18
CA LYS A 28 -10.94 -9.62 7.19
C LYS A 28 -10.82 -8.60 8.33
N GLU A 29 -11.22 -8.99 9.54
CA GLU A 29 -11.17 -8.11 10.72
C GLU A 29 -9.73 -7.64 11.05
N PHE A 30 -8.74 -8.51 10.87
CA PHE A 30 -7.33 -8.15 11.09
C PHE A 30 -6.86 -7.07 10.11
N THR A 31 -7.14 -7.24 8.81
CA THR A 31 -6.85 -6.23 7.78
C THR A 31 -7.57 -4.91 8.06
N TYR A 32 -8.83 -4.95 8.51
CA TYR A 32 -9.55 -3.74 8.91
C TYR A 32 -8.83 -3.00 10.03
N LYS A 33 -8.44 -3.70 11.11
CA LYS A 33 -7.71 -3.09 12.22
C LYS A 33 -6.36 -2.51 11.78
N HIS A 34 -5.64 -3.21 10.92
CA HIS A 34 -4.38 -2.70 10.34
C HIS A 34 -4.64 -1.44 9.49
N SER A 35 -5.60 -1.49 8.56
CA SER A 35 -5.96 -0.37 7.69
C SER A 35 -6.34 0.90 8.47
N ILE A 36 -7.08 0.78 9.58
CA ILE A 36 -7.40 1.92 10.43
C ILE A 36 -6.17 2.49 11.14
N ARG A 37 -5.23 1.65 11.57
CA ARG A 37 -3.97 2.15 12.15
C ARG A 37 -3.13 2.86 11.09
N VAL A 38 -2.98 2.28 9.91
CA VAL A 38 -2.27 2.90 8.77
C VAL A 38 -2.92 4.21 8.37
N ALA A 39 -4.25 4.30 8.30
CA ALA A 39 -4.96 5.54 8.00
C ALA A 39 -4.66 6.65 9.02
N ASN A 40 -4.65 6.31 10.31
CA ASN A 40 -4.32 7.25 11.37
C ASN A 40 -2.85 7.68 11.32
N GLU A 41 -1.93 6.76 11.03
CA GLU A 41 -0.51 7.09 10.90
C GLU A 41 -0.23 7.93 9.65
N ALA A 42 -0.84 7.58 8.51
CA ALA A 42 -0.76 8.35 7.27
C ALA A 42 -1.27 9.78 7.47
N ARG A 43 -2.39 9.97 8.18
CA ARG A 43 -2.92 11.28 8.56
C ARG A 43 -1.91 12.10 9.37
N LYS A 44 -1.27 11.49 10.39
CA LYS A 44 -0.24 12.16 11.21
C LYS A 44 0.96 12.56 10.37
N ILE A 45 1.45 11.67 9.51
CA ILE A 45 2.60 11.93 8.65
C ILE A 45 2.25 13.05 7.65
N ALA A 46 1.09 12.97 6.99
CA ALA A 46 0.64 14.01 6.07
C ALA A 46 0.63 15.40 6.73
N LYS A 47 0.11 15.49 7.96
CA LYS A 47 0.11 16.72 8.75
C LYS A 47 1.52 17.27 9.00
N ILE A 48 2.49 16.41 9.34
CA ILE A 48 3.89 16.81 9.58
C ILE A 48 4.53 17.38 8.31
N PHE A 49 4.21 16.80 7.15
CA PHE A 49 4.80 17.15 5.86
C PHE A 49 3.95 18.11 5.01
N TYR A 50 2.91 18.70 5.61
CA TYR A 50 1.99 19.66 4.98
C TYR A 50 1.25 19.10 3.74
N GLU A 51 0.91 17.81 3.77
CA GLU A 51 0.10 17.12 2.77
C GLU A 51 -1.36 17.02 3.22
N ASP A 52 -2.26 16.63 2.30
CA ASP A 52 -3.69 16.50 2.59
C ASP A 52 -3.97 15.30 3.52
N GLU A 53 -4.37 15.62 4.75
CA GLU A 53 -4.68 14.67 5.83
C GLU A 53 -5.80 13.68 5.46
N GLU A 54 -6.82 14.13 4.74
CA GLU A 54 -7.96 13.27 4.39
C GLU A 54 -7.62 12.33 3.24
N LYS A 55 -6.90 12.82 2.22
CA LYS A 55 -6.40 11.94 1.17
C LYS A 55 -5.51 10.84 1.72
N ALA A 56 -4.61 11.19 2.65
CA ALA A 56 -3.74 10.22 3.30
C ALA A 56 -4.52 9.18 4.11
N ALA A 57 -5.54 9.61 4.86
CA ALA A 57 -6.41 8.71 5.62
C ALA A 57 -7.23 7.77 4.72
N ILE A 58 -7.75 8.27 3.59
CA ILE A 58 -8.46 7.46 2.60
C ILE A 58 -7.52 6.43 1.97
N ALA A 59 -6.32 6.85 1.57
CA ALA A 59 -5.31 5.97 1.00
C ALA A 59 -4.93 4.87 2.00
N GLY A 60 -4.71 5.24 3.26
CA GLY A 60 -4.42 4.31 4.36
C GLY A 60 -5.56 3.34 4.67
N CYS A 61 -6.82 3.79 4.59
CA CYS A 61 -7.96 2.87 4.70
C CYS A 61 -7.92 1.83 3.57
N LEU A 62 -7.76 2.27 2.33
CA LEU A 62 -8.03 1.42 1.17
C LEU A 62 -6.82 0.67 0.61
N HIS A 63 -5.60 0.90 1.14
CA HIS A 63 -4.37 0.32 0.58
C HIS A 63 -4.40 -1.21 0.47
N ASP A 64 -5.04 -1.86 1.45
CA ASP A 64 -5.09 -3.32 1.60
C ASP A 64 -6.49 -3.92 1.37
N ILE A 65 -7.41 -3.13 0.79
CA ILE A 65 -8.82 -3.53 0.63
C ILE A 65 -9.01 -4.81 -0.20
N SER A 66 -8.03 -5.15 -1.05
CA SER A 66 -8.05 -6.38 -1.85
C SER A 66 -7.62 -7.65 -1.11
N ALA A 67 -7.30 -7.56 0.19
CA ALA A 67 -6.99 -8.73 1.03
C ALA A 67 -8.11 -9.78 1.07
N ILE A 68 -9.31 -9.44 0.59
CA ILE A 68 -10.43 -10.35 0.36
C ILE A 68 -10.09 -11.45 -0.66
N PHE A 69 -9.18 -11.18 -1.60
CA PHE A 69 -8.71 -12.16 -2.59
C PHE A 69 -7.53 -12.95 -2.02
N PRO A 70 -7.67 -14.28 -1.84
CA PRO A 70 -6.56 -15.15 -1.46
C PRO A 70 -5.40 -15.05 -2.46
N ASN A 71 -4.18 -15.30 -2.01
CA ASN A 71 -2.97 -15.07 -2.81
C ASN A 71 -2.95 -15.89 -4.11
N GLU A 72 -3.43 -17.12 -4.03
CA GLU A 72 -3.62 -18.10 -5.10
C GLU A 72 -4.63 -17.65 -6.17
N GLU A 73 -5.55 -16.73 -5.85
CA GLU A 73 -6.53 -16.20 -6.80
C GLU A 73 -6.08 -14.88 -7.45
N ARG A 74 -5.06 -14.20 -6.90
CA ARG A 74 -4.71 -12.81 -7.30
C ARG A 74 -4.38 -12.67 -8.78
N ILE A 75 -3.68 -13.62 -9.38
CA ILE A 75 -3.37 -13.59 -10.82
C ILE A 75 -4.67 -13.63 -11.65
N ILE A 76 -5.52 -14.62 -11.40
CA ILE A 76 -6.76 -14.83 -12.16
C ILE A 76 -7.70 -13.62 -12.01
N VAL A 77 -7.77 -13.07 -10.80
CA VAL A 77 -8.59 -11.89 -10.52
C VAL A 77 -8.03 -10.65 -11.21
N ALA A 78 -6.71 -10.44 -11.17
CA ALA A 78 -6.06 -9.33 -11.85
C ALA A 78 -6.25 -9.39 -13.38
N GLU A 79 -6.13 -10.57 -13.98
CA GLU A 79 -6.40 -10.78 -15.42
C GLU A 79 -7.84 -10.43 -15.79
N LYS A 80 -8.82 -10.75 -14.93
CA LYS A 80 -10.24 -10.38 -15.16
C LYS A 80 -10.49 -8.88 -15.08
N PHE A 81 -9.77 -8.18 -14.21
CA PHE A 81 -9.80 -6.71 -14.15
C PHE A 81 -8.98 -6.05 -15.28
N GLY A 82 -8.31 -6.83 -16.13
CA GLY A 82 -7.43 -6.28 -17.16
C GLY A 82 -6.19 -5.59 -16.59
N ILE A 83 -5.77 -5.96 -15.37
CA ILE A 83 -4.56 -5.44 -14.75
C ILE A 83 -3.35 -6.09 -15.43
N GLU A 84 -2.39 -5.26 -15.83
CA GLU A 84 -1.09 -5.74 -16.29
C GLU A 84 -0.31 -6.39 -15.15
N ILE A 85 0.13 -7.63 -15.37
CA ILE A 85 0.88 -8.44 -14.40
C ILE A 85 2.30 -8.64 -14.93
N LEU A 86 3.28 -8.13 -14.19
CA LEU A 86 4.70 -8.29 -14.48
C LEU A 86 5.19 -9.71 -14.14
N GLN A 87 6.36 -10.08 -14.64
CA GLN A 87 6.94 -11.41 -14.39
C GLN A 87 7.13 -11.67 -12.89
N GLU A 88 7.65 -10.70 -12.16
CA GLU A 88 7.92 -10.78 -10.72
C GLU A 88 6.62 -10.90 -9.92
N GLU A 89 5.54 -10.29 -10.41
CA GLU A 89 4.20 -10.41 -9.83
C GLU A 89 3.59 -11.80 -10.10
N ARG A 90 3.92 -12.46 -11.21
CA ARG A 90 3.52 -13.86 -11.44
C ARG A 90 4.29 -14.82 -10.53
N GLU A 91 5.57 -14.58 -10.31
CA GLU A 91 6.41 -15.39 -9.43
C GLU A 91 6.09 -15.15 -7.94
N PHE A 92 5.75 -13.91 -7.57
CA PHE A 92 5.30 -13.55 -6.23
C PHE A 92 3.97 -12.78 -6.24
N PRO A 93 2.82 -13.49 -6.38
CA PRO A 93 1.47 -12.91 -6.53
C PRO A 93 1.02 -12.03 -5.37
N MET A 94 1.73 -12.09 -4.24
CA MET A 94 1.43 -11.26 -3.09
C MET A 94 1.49 -9.79 -3.48
N ILE A 95 2.46 -9.37 -4.31
CA ILE A 95 2.63 -7.98 -4.73
C ILE A 95 1.38 -7.42 -5.44
N ILE A 96 0.62 -8.23 -6.17
CA ILE A 96 -0.52 -7.80 -7.00
C ILE A 96 -1.61 -7.06 -6.19
N HIS A 97 -1.69 -7.27 -4.86
CA HIS A 97 -2.73 -6.64 -4.04
C HIS A 97 -2.73 -5.12 -4.11
N GLN A 98 -1.58 -4.46 -4.25
CA GLN A 98 -1.56 -2.99 -4.41
C GLN A 98 -2.34 -2.53 -5.65
N LYS A 99 -2.22 -3.25 -6.77
CA LYS A 99 -2.95 -2.97 -8.02
C LYS A 99 -4.43 -3.34 -7.89
N LEU A 100 -4.75 -4.46 -7.25
CA LEU A 100 -6.15 -4.86 -7.00
C LEU A 100 -6.86 -3.89 -6.06
N SER A 101 -6.19 -3.45 -4.99
CA SER A 101 -6.72 -2.48 -4.04
C SER A 101 -7.04 -1.15 -4.72
N ARG A 102 -6.18 -0.69 -5.65
CA ARG A 102 -6.47 0.47 -6.50
C ARG A 102 -7.76 0.29 -7.29
N VAL A 103 -7.97 -0.88 -7.92
CA VAL A 103 -9.19 -1.16 -8.70
C VAL A 103 -10.42 -1.15 -7.80
N ILE A 104 -10.40 -1.83 -6.65
CA ILE A 104 -11.52 -1.83 -5.71
C ILE A 104 -11.81 -0.41 -5.18
N ALA A 105 -10.77 0.35 -4.81
CA ALA A 105 -10.91 1.72 -4.33
C ALA A 105 -11.62 2.61 -5.37
N LYS A 106 -11.26 2.47 -6.64
CA LYS A 106 -11.87 3.21 -7.75
C LYS A 106 -13.29 2.74 -8.05
N GLU A 107 -13.47 1.43 -8.28
CA GLU A 107 -14.69 0.90 -8.87
C GLU A 107 -15.79 0.64 -7.84
N VAL A 108 -15.43 0.20 -6.63
CA VAL A 108 -16.37 -0.12 -5.55
C VAL A 108 -16.56 1.08 -4.64
N PHE A 109 -15.46 1.67 -4.15
CA PHE A 109 -15.49 2.80 -3.20
C PHE A 109 -15.60 4.18 -3.85
N LYS A 110 -15.62 4.24 -5.19
CA LYS A 110 -15.82 5.47 -5.98
C LYS A 110 -14.77 6.57 -5.69
N VAL A 111 -13.55 6.17 -5.33
CA VAL A 111 -12.44 7.12 -5.20
C VAL A 111 -12.01 7.58 -6.60
N GLU A 112 -12.08 8.89 -6.85
CA GLU A 112 -11.71 9.50 -8.14
C GLU A 112 -10.33 10.19 -8.10
N ASP A 113 -9.86 10.52 -6.89
CA ASP A 113 -8.58 11.21 -6.71
C ASP A 113 -7.40 10.31 -7.15
N LYS A 114 -6.71 10.75 -8.21
CA LYS A 114 -5.60 10.00 -8.80
C LYS A 114 -4.39 9.89 -7.88
N GLU A 115 -4.16 10.86 -7.01
CA GLU A 115 -3.04 10.86 -6.07
C GLU A 115 -3.25 9.76 -5.02
N VAL A 116 -4.47 9.66 -4.46
CA VAL A 116 -4.87 8.57 -3.56
C VAL A 116 -4.77 7.21 -4.24
N LEU A 117 -5.34 7.07 -5.45
CA LEU A 117 -5.32 5.81 -6.19
C LEU A 117 -3.89 5.38 -6.56
N ASN A 118 -3.02 6.32 -6.89
CA ASN A 118 -1.63 6.02 -7.21
C ASN A 118 -0.85 5.58 -5.97
N ALA A 119 -1.04 6.24 -4.83
CA ALA A 119 -0.40 5.84 -3.58
C ALA A 119 -0.77 4.40 -3.22
N ILE A 120 -2.06 4.05 -3.28
CA ILE A 120 -2.54 2.67 -3.08
C ILE A 120 -1.86 1.71 -4.06
N CYS A 121 -1.71 2.11 -5.32
CA CYS A 121 -1.18 1.26 -6.39
C CYS A 121 0.30 0.88 -6.22
N CYS A 122 1.08 1.63 -5.45
CA CYS A 122 2.50 1.38 -5.27
C CYS A 122 2.92 1.27 -3.79
N HIS A 123 1.99 1.13 -2.84
CA HIS A 123 2.33 1.15 -1.41
C HIS A 123 3.20 -0.05 -0.94
N THR A 124 3.24 -1.15 -1.71
CA THR A 124 4.06 -2.32 -1.38
C THR A 124 5.48 -2.17 -1.90
N THR A 125 5.63 -1.76 -3.17
CA THR A 125 6.92 -1.74 -3.87
C THR A 125 7.57 -0.35 -3.96
N LEU A 126 6.78 0.71 -3.71
CA LEU A 126 7.02 2.06 -4.20
C LEU A 126 7.23 2.06 -5.73
N ARG A 127 7.71 3.18 -6.27
CA ARG A 127 8.04 3.40 -7.68
C ARG A 127 9.01 4.58 -7.83
N LYS A 128 9.64 4.68 -9.00
CA LYS A 128 10.38 5.89 -9.40
C LYS A 128 9.48 7.12 -9.37
N HIS A 129 10.04 8.28 -9.04
CA HIS A 129 9.31 9.56 -9.00
C HIS A 129 8.05 9.50 -8.12
N ALA A 130 8.12 8.76 -6.99
CA ALA A 130 7.05 8.70 -6.01
C ALA A 130 6.63 10.11 -5.58
N THR A 131 5.32 10.36 -5.56
CA THR A 131 4.78 11.61 -5.01
C THR A 131 4.93 11.61 -3.49
N LYS A 132 4.71 12.77 -2.87
CA LYS A 132 4.66 12.83 -1.41
C LYS A 132 3.54 11.95 -0.84
N MET A 133 2.37 11.89 -1.47
CA MET A 133 1.30 10.98 -1.03
C MET A 133 1.70 9.50 -1.15
N ASP A 134 2.40 9.11 -2.22
CA ASP A 134 2.93 7.75 -2.38
C ASP A 134 3.86 7.42 -1.20
N LEU A 135 4.76 8.34 -0.84
CA LEU A 135 5.69 8.18 0.27
C LEU A 135 5.00 8.19 1.65
N VAL A 136 4.02 9.06 1.87
CA VAL A 136 3.23 9.13 3.11
C VAL A 136 2.59 7.77 3.38
N LEU A 137 1.86 7.21 2.41
CA LEU A 137 1.21 5.92 2.57
C LEU A 137 2.24 4.80 2.74
N PHE A 138 3.28 4.78 1.91
CA PHE A 138 4.31 3.76 1.95
C PHE A 138 4.98 3.70 3.33
N VAL A 139 5.38 4.84 3.89
CA VAL A 139 6.04 4.91 5.20
C VAL A 139 5.06 4.59 6.33
N ALA A 140 3.83 5.10 6.28
CA ALA A 140 2.81 4.83 7.31
C ALA A 140 2.57 3.32 7.48
N ASP A 141 2.43 2.59 6.37
CA ASP A 141 2.24 1.15 6.37
C ASP A 141 3.43 0.41 7.04
N LYS A 142 4.67 0.81 6.73
CA LYS A 142 5.85 0.16 7.34
C LYS A 142 6.04 0.51 8.82
N LEU A 143 5.53 1.67 9.27
CA LEU A 143 5.54 2.04 10.69
C LEU A 143 4.47 1.29 11.49
N GLU A 144 3.32 0.98 10.89
CA GLU A 144 2.20 0.25 11.49
C GLU A 144 2.33 -1.27 11.34
N TRP A 145 3.52 -1.78 11.63
CA TRP A 145 3.82 -3.21 11.64
C TRP A 145 2.83 -3.99 12.52
N ASP A 146 2.26 -5.04 11.96
CA ASP A 146 1.15 -5.78 12.58
C ASP A 146 1.49 -7.25 12.90
N GLN A 147 2.71 -7.71 12.60
CA GLN A 147 3.14 -9.07 12.91
C GLN A 147 3.90 -9.14 14.25
N ILE A 148 4.22 -10.37 14.68
CA ILE A 148 4.92 -10.62 15.93
C ILE A 148 6.35 -10.06 15.87
N GLY A 149 6.75 -9.37 16.94
CA GLY A 149 8.08 -8.81 17.10
C GLY A 149 8.23 -7.40 16.52
N THR A 150 9.46 -6.90 16.52
CA THR A 150 9.81 -5.59 15.95
C THR A 150 10.62 -5.81 14.69
N PRO A 151 10.21 -5.29 13.52
CA PRO A 151 10.98 -5.47 12.32
C PRO A 151 12.27 -4.65 12.42
N PRO A 152 13.39 -5.17 11.90
CA PRO A 152 14.72 -4.58 12.11
C PRO A 152 14.87 -3.17 11.52
N TYR A 153 14.03 -2.79 10.56
CA TYR A 153 14.03 -1.46 9.95
C TYR A 153 13.25 -0.41 10.75
N LEU A 154 12.35 -0.80 11.67
CA LEU A 154 11.33 0.11 12.22
C LEU A 154 11.93 1.35 12.89
N ILE A 155 12.93 1.15 13.75
CA ILE A 155 13.59 2.22 14.51
C ILE A 155 14.27 3.20 13.55
N ASN A 156 14.92 2.67 12.51
CA ASN A 156 15.65 3.48 11.55
C ASN A 156 14.70 4.25 10.63
N VAL A 157 13.58 3.65 10.19
CA VAL A 157 12.55 4.35 9.41
C VAL A 157 11.98 5.51 10.23
N LYS A 158 11.63 5.27 11.49
CA LYS A 158 11.09 6.32 12.38
C LYS A 158 12.09 7.46 12.62
N LYS A 159 13.37 7.15 12.77
CA LYS A 159 14.42 8.16 12.91
C LYS A 159 14.60 8.97 11.63
N ALA A 160 14.65 8.30 10.48
CA ALA A 160 14.84 8.92 9.17
C ALA A 160 13.64 9.77 8.74
N LEU A 161 12.43 9.46 9.22
CA LEU A 161 11.24 10.31 9.04
C LEU A 161 11.42 11.71 9.66
N GLY A 162 12.31 11.87 10.65
CA GLY A 162 12.67 13.20 11.16
C GLY A 162 13.44 14.08 10.16
N ASN A 163 14.01 13.48 9.10
CA ASN A 163 14.72 14.20 8.05
C ASN A 163 13.80 14.50 6.86
N SER A 164 13.23 13.46 6.24
CA SER A 164 12.25 13.60 5.16
C SER A 164 11.50 12.29 4.92
N LEU A 165 10.43 12.35 4.12
CA LEU A 165 9.69 11.17 3.66
C LEU A 165 10.58 10.24 2.82
N GLU A 166 11.42 10.80 1.97
CA GLU A 166 12.38 10.09 1.11
C GLU A 166 13.41 9.34 1.95
N HIS A 167 13.96 9.97 2.99
CA HIS A 167 14.88 9.30 3.92
C HIS A 167 14.23 8.11 4.61
N ALA A 168 12.98 8.26 5.08
CA ALA A 168 12.24 7.18 5.72
C ALA A 168 11.96 6.01 4.77
N ALA A 169 11.48 6.30 3.55
CA ALA A 169 11.23 5.30 2.53
C ALA A 169 12.53 4.60 2.09
N PHE A 170 13.62 5.36 1.94
CA PHE A 170 14.92 4.84 1.52
C PHE A 170 15.52 3.87 2.54
N VAL A 171 15.32 4.08 3.85
CA VAL A 171 15.75 3.10 4.87
C VAL A 171 15.11 1.74 4.62
N TYR A 172 13.80 1.68 4.38
CA TYR A 172 13.11 0.41 4.15
C TYR A 172 13.51 -0.20 2.80
N ILE A 173 13.59 0.60 1.74
CA ILE A 173 13.95 0.11 0.41
C ILE A 173 15.42 -0.38 0.40
N SER A 174 16.34 0.32 1.06
CA SER A 174 17.73 -0.12 1.22
C SER A 174 17.83 -1.41 2.02
N TYR A 175 17.04 -1.55 3.10
CA TYR A 175 16.96 -2.79 3.85
C TYR A 175 16.55 -3.99 2.98
N LEU A 176 15.61 -3.82 2.05
CA LEU A 176 15.25 -4.85 1.09
C LEU A 176 16.35 -5.06 0.05
N TRP A 177 16.94 -3.99 -0.47
CA TRP A 177 17.98 -4.03 -1.49
C TRP A 177 19.26 -4.75 -1.04
N GLU A 178 19.71 -4.49 0.18
CA GLU A 178 20.86 -5.16 0.80
C GLU A 178 20.65 -6.67 0.97
N ARG A 179 19.39 -7.11 0.97
CA ARG A 179 18.97 -8.50 1.17
C ARG A 179 18.34 -9.09 -0.09
N LYS A 180 18.53 -8.47 -1.25
CA LYS A 180 17.87 -8.87 -2.51
C LYS A 180 18.07 -10.34 -2.85
N ASP A 181 19.24 -10.90 -2.55
CA ASP A 181 19.56 -12.31 -2.81
C ASP A 181 18.75 -13.28 -1.93
N THR A 182 18.10 -12.78 -0.86
CA THR A 182 17.21 -13.56 0.01
C THR A 182 15.73 -13.41 -0.37
N LEU A 183 15.40 -12.45 -1.24
CA LEU A 183 14.04 -12.20 -1.68
C LEU A 183 13.69 -13.12 -2.84
N LYS A 184 12.41 -13.50 -2.93
CA LYS A 184 11.93 -14.31 -4.06
C LYS A 184 12.10 -13.58 -5.39
N VAL A 185 11.82 -12.27 -5.40
CA VAL A 185 11.91 -11.40 -6.56
C VAL A 185 12.31 -10.00 -6.12
N ILE A 186 12.95 -9.25 -7.03
CA ILE A 186 13.07 -7.79 -6.94
C ILE A 186 12.14 -7.20 -7.98
N HIS A 187 11.07 -6.56 -7.51
CA HIS A 187 10.12 -5.92 -8.40
C HIS A 187 10.78 -4.71 -9.10
N PRO A 188 10.63 -4.53 -10.43
CA PRO A 188 11.25 -3.43 -11.16
C PRO A 188 10.97 -2.05 -10.56
N TRP A 189 9.74 -1.80 -10.10
CA TRP A 189 9.42 -0.52 -9.44
C TRP A 189 10.21 -0.28 -8.14
N LEU A 190 10.53 -1.34 -7.39
CA LEU A 190 11.33 -1.22 -6.17
C LEU A 190 12.79 -0.92 -6.51
N GLU A 191 13.34 -1.57 -7.53
CA GLU A 191 14.69 -1.28 -8.02
C GLU A 191 14.82 0.16 -8.52
N GLU A 192 13.88 0.63 -9.33
CA GLU A 192 13.90 2.01 -9.80
C GLU A 192 13.72 3.02 -8.65
N ALA A 193 12.85 2.70 -7.68
CA ALA A 193 12.68 3.52 -6.48
C ALA A 193 13.96 3.58 -5.63
N TYR A 194 14.69 2.46 -5.51
CA TYR A 194 15.97 2.42 -4.80
C TYR A 194 16.97 3.40 -5.41
N TRP A 195 17.24 3.29 -6.70
CA TRP A 195 18.23 4.15 -7.36
C TRP A 195 17.82 5.61 -7.33
N TYR A 196 16.54 5.91 -7.55
CA TYR A 196 16.04 7.28 -7.52
C TYR A 196 16.13 7.91 -6.12
N LEU A 197 15.74 7.19 -5.07
CA LEU A 197 15.83 7.70 -3.70
C LEU A 197 17.28 7.83 -3.24
N LYS A 198 18.17 6.96 -3.71
CA LYS A 198 19.59 7.04 -3.43
C LYS A 198 20.18 8.38 -3.89
N GLU A 199 19.86 8.81 -5.11
CA GLU A 199 20.29 10.12 -5.65
C GLU A 199 19.75 11.33 -4.86
N ILE A 200 18.65 11.16 -4.10
CA ILE A 200 18.04 12.22 -3.30
C ILE A 200 18.63 12.27 -1.89
N VAL A 201 18.95 11.10 -1.34
CA VAL A 201 19.33 10.93 0.07
C VAL A 201 20.86 10.95 0.27
N GLU A 202 21.63 10.48 -0.72
CA GLU A 202 23.11 10.43 -0.72
C GLU A 202 23.72 11.46 -1.68
#